data_AF-A0A6N6S936-F1
#
_entry.id   AF-A0A6N6S936-F1
#
_cell.length_a   1.000
_cell.length_b   1.000
_cell.length_c   1.000
_cell.angle_alpha   90.00
_cell.angle_beta   90.00
_cell.angle_gamma   90.00
#
_symmetry.space_group_name_H-M   'P 1'
#
loop_
_entity.id
_entity.type
_entity.pdbx_description
1 polymer ?
#
loop_
_entity_poly.entity_id
_entity_poly.type
_entity_poly.pdbx_seq_one_letter_code
_entity_poly.pdbx_strand_id
1 'polypeptide(L)'
;MIAARAMFFLSVATTLFWVFGFAAEGICNAEPPLWSYSTAALVAASLSALALFRARPHFLCVPPGTVAGFVRGAVAWSVASYVAGALAVGGVSYWLMVRGPHVSESLRGESASAAYMLALWLPLWFSPAIGLSLAWWKMQK
;
A
#
# COMPACT_ATOMS: atom_id res chain seq x y z
N MET A 1 -2.61 17.76 -7.79
CA MET A 1 -3.63 16.75 -7.41
C MET A 1 -3.45 15.39 -8.09
N ILE A 2 -3.28 15.29 -9.42
CA ILE A 2 -3.03 14.01 -10.11
C ILE A 2 -1.81 13.27 -9.51
N ALA A 3 -0.71 13.98 -9.25
CA ALA A 3 0.50 13.43 -8.63
C ALA A 3 0.25 12.78 -7.25
N ALA A 4 -0.54 13.42 -6.36
CA ALA A 4 -0.82 12.87 -5.03
C ALA A 4 -1.58 11.54 -5.10
N ARG A 5 -2.47 11.40 -6.09
CA ARG A 5 -3.25 10.19 -6.33
C ARG A 5 -2.42 9.10 -6.97
N ALA A 6 -1.59 9.44 -7.96
CA ALA A 6 -0.65 8.52 -8.55
C ALA A 6 0.30 7.95 -7.49
N MET A 7 0.82 8.82 -6.60
CA MET A 7 1.64 8.39 -5.46
C MET A 7 0.86 7.45 -4.55
N PHE A 8 -0.37 7.81 -4.14
CA PHE A 8 -1.21 6.93 -3.32
C PHE A 8 -1.44 5.55 -3.95
N PHE A 9 -1.77 5.50 -5.24
CA PHE A 9 -1.96 4.22 -5.94
C PHE A 9 -0.67 3.41 -6.03
N LEU A 10 0.46 4.08 -6.24
CA LEU A 10 1.76 3.44 -6.22
C LEU A 10 2.05 2.85 -4.84
N SER A 11 1.79 3.59 -3.76
CA SER A 11 1.96 3.10 -2.38
C SER A 11 1.12 1.85 -2.11
N VAL A 12 -0.15 1.85 -2.54
CA VAL A 12 -1.05 0.70 -2.38
C VAL A 12 -0.59 -0.49 -3.23
N ALA A 13 -0.20 -0.27 -4.48
CA ALA A 13 0.29 -1.31 -5.36
C ALA A 13 1.57 -1.96 -4.81
N THR A 14 2.52 -1.16 -4.35
CA THR A 14 3.76 -1.65 -3.71
C THR A 14 3.44 -2.43 -2.44
N THR A 15 2.51 -1.97 -1.61
CA THR A 15 2.08 -2.69 -0.40
C THR A 15 1.50 -4.07 -0.76
N LEU A 16 0.59 -4.13 -1.73
CA LEU A 16 -0.03 -5.38 -2.17
C LEU A 16 0.99 -6.34 -2.80
N PHE A 17 1.96 -5.81 -3.57
CA PHE A 17 3.05 -6.60 -4.13
C PHE A 17 3.79 -7.39 -3.06
N TRP A 18 4.17 -6.74 -1.97
CA TRP A 18 4.85 -7.41 -0.85
C TRP A 18 3.95 -8.41 -0.13
N VAL A 19 2.69 -8.05 0.14
CA VAL A 19 1.74 -8.97 0.80
C VAL A 19 1.54 -10.24 -0.03
N PHE A 20 1.34 -10.11 -1.34
CA PHE A 20 1.14 -11.27 -2.22
C PHE A 20 2.43 -12.08 -2.41
N GLY A 21 3.59 -11.42 -2.51
CA GLY A 21 4.88 -12.11 -2.59
C GLY A 21 5.10 -13.03 -1.40
N PHE A 22 5.03 -12.48 -0.19
CA PHE A 22 5.20 -13.26 1.04
C PHE A 22 4.11 -14.31 1.26
N ALA A 23 2.86 -14.02 0.90
CA ALA A 23 1.79 -15.01 0.98
C ALA A 23 2.04 -16.18 0.02
N ALA A 24 2.45 -15.90 -1.23
CA ALA A 24 2.72 -16.92 -2.24
C ALA A 24 3.93 -17.77 -1.86
N GLU A 25 5.01 -17.15 -1.41
CA GLU A 25 6.20 -17.84 -0.91
C GLU A 25 5.88 -18.74 0.29
N GLY A 26 5.08 -18.25 1.23
CA GLY A 26 4.59 -19.05 2.34
C GLY A 26 3.77 -20.24 1.85
N ILE A 27 2.80 -20.05 0.97
CA ILE A 27 1.94 -21.13 0.48
C ILE A 27 2.75 -22.19 -0.27
N CYS A 28 3.70 -21.77 -1.12
CA CYS A 28 4.48 -22.66 -1.97
C CYS A 28 5.71 -23.27 -1.27
N ASN A 29 6.14 -22.73 -0.12
CA ASN A 29 7.42 -23.04 0.54
C ASN A 29 8.63 -22.95 -0.42
N ALA A 30 8.52 -22.11 -1.45
CA ALA A 30 9.51 -21.90 -2.49
C ALA A 30 9.31 -20.49 -3.07
N GLU A 31 10.35 -19.92 -3.67
CA GLU A 31 10.26 -18.64 -4.35
C GLU A 31 9.40 -18.78 -5.62
N PRO A 32 8.17 -18.22 -5.64
CA PRO A 32 7.31 -18.31 -6.80
C PRO A 32 7.84 -17.36 -7.88
N PRO A 33 7.60 -17.64 -9.16
CA PRO A 33 8.09 -16.78 -10.22
C PRO A 33 7.43 -15.39 -10.10
N LEU A 34 8.23 -14.33 -10.26
CA LEU A 34 7.84 -12.95 -9.95
C LEU A 34 6.49 -12.52 -10.52
N TRP A 35 6.18 -12.95 -11.74
CA TRP A 35 4.92 -12.63 -12.42
C TRP A 35 3.68 -13.14 -11.67
N SER A 36 3.76 -14.26 -10.95
CA SER A 36 2.61 -14.91 -10.31
C SER A 36 1.96 -14.02 -9.23
N TYR A 37 2.76 -13.37 -8.39
CA TYR A 37 2.27 -12.44 -7.37
C TYR A 37 2.26 -10.99 -7.84
N SER A 38 3.15 -10.60 -8.77
CA SER A 38 3.13 -9.25 -9.37
C SER A 38 1.83 -8.97 -10.12
N THR A 39 1.35 -9.93 -10.92
CA THR A 39 0.10 -9.79 -11.65
C THR A 39 -1.09 -9.74 -10.69
N ALA A 40 -1.12 -10.61 -9.67
CA ALA A 40 -2.17 -10.59 -8.65
C ALA A 40 -2.21 -9.24 -7.90
N ALA A 41 -1.04 -8.71 -7.52
CA ALA A 41 -0.91 -7.40 -6.88
C ALA A 41 -1.40 -6.25 -7.75
N LEU A 42 -0.99 -6.23 -9.03
CA LEU A 42 -1.43 -5.21 -10.00
C LEU A 42 -2.93 -5.28 -10.26
N VAL A 43 -3.49 -6.48 -10.41
CA VAL A 43 -4.93 -6.69 -10.58
C VAL A 43 -5.68 -6.22 -9.34
N ALA A 44 -5.26 -6.63 -8.14
CA ALA A 44 -5.89 -6.22 -6.89
C ALA A 44 -5.81 -4.70 -6.66
N ALA A 45 -4.66 -4.08 -6.96
CA ALA A 45 -4.49 -2.64 -6.88
C ALA A 45 -5.40 -1.90 -7.88
N SER A 46 -5.48 -2.41 -9.12
CA SER A 46 -6.32 -1.84 -10.18
C SER A 46 -7.81 -1.98 -9.87
N LEU A 47 -8.24 -3.13 -9.34
CA LEU A 47 -9.62 -3.35 -8.89
C LEU A 47 -9.97 -2.47 -7.70
N SER A 48 -9.05 -2.31 -6.75
CA SER A 48 -9.21 -1.40 -5.60
C SER A 48 -9.33 0.05 -6.08
N ALA A 49 -8.52 0.45 -7.05
CA ALA A 49 -8.60 1.76 -7.69
C ALA A 49 -9.95 1.95 -8.40
N LEU A 50 -10.37 0.98 -9.20
CA LEU A 50 -11.64 1.02 -9.91
C LEU A 50 -12.83 1.10 -8.94
N ALA A 51 -12.82 0.32 -7.86
CA ALA A 51 -13.83 0.36 -6.82
C ALA A 51 -13.87 1.72 -6.12
N LEU A 52 -12.71 2.29 -5.78
CA LEU A 52 -12.60 3.62 -5.19
C LEU A 52 -13.15 4.71 -6.14
N PHE A 53 -12.83 4.62 -7.43
CA PHE A 53 -13.34 5.55 -8.45
C PHE A 53 -14.84 5.40 -8.68
N ARG A 54 -15.39 4.18 -8.64
CA ARG A 54 -16.84 3.94 -8.74
C ARG A 54 -17.58 4.45 -7.51
N ALA A 55 -17.08 4.18 -6.32
CA ALA A 55 -17.70 4.63 -5.08
C ALA A 55 -17.58 6.15 -4.88
N ARG A 56 -16.50 6.77 -5.38
CA ARG A 56 -16.27 8.21 -5.32
C ARG A 56 -15.66 8.75 -6.62
N PRO A 57 -16.47 9.02 -7.65
CA PRO A 57 -15.97 9.59 -8.91
C PRO A 57 -15.37 11.00 -8.72
N HIS A 58 -15.88 11.75 -7.75
CA HIS A 58 -15.35 13.05 -7.31
C HIS A 58 -14.03 12.94 -6.56
N PHE A 59 -13.50 11.72 -6.35
CA PHE A 59 -12.12 11.57 -5.90
C PHE A 59 -11.16 12.23 -6.89
N LEU A 60 -11.53 12.34 -8.18
CA LEU A 60 -10.73 12.94 -9.27
C LEU A 60 -10.98 14.43 -9.56
N CYS A 61 -12.21 14.89 -9.42
CA CYS A 61 -12.61 16.27 -9.69
C CYS A 61 -13.03 16.95 -8.39
N VAL A 62 -12.36 18.04 -8.02
CA VAL A 62 -12.71 18.79 -6.80
C VAL A 62 -13.43 20.07 -7.23
N PRO A 63 -14.73 20.22 -6.89
CA PRO A 63 -15.44 21.47 -7.08
C PRO A 63 -14.75 22.62 -6.33
N PRO A 64 -14.69 23.83 -6.91
CA PRO A 64 -14.25 25.01 -6.17
C PRO A 64 -15.16 25.20 -4.96
N GLY A 65 -14.57 25.28 -3.76
CA GLY A 65 -15.29 25.43 -2.48
C GLY A 65 -15.31 24.20 -1.56
N THR A 66 -15.00 22.99 -2.06
CA THR A 66 -15.01 21.75 -1.23
C THR A 66 -13.61 21.22 -0.89
N VAL A 67 -12.56 22.01 -1.17
CA VAL A 67 -11.14 21.60 -1.07
C VAL A 67 -10.77 21.07 0.31
N ALA A 68 -11.22 21.71 1.39
CA ALA A 68 -10.86 21.31 2.76
C ALA A 68 -11.42 19.93 3.16
N GLY A 69 -12.70 19.66 2.82
CA GLY A 69 -13.32 18.37 3.09
C GLY A 69 -12.71 17.24 2.24
N PHE A 70 -12.40 17.55 0.99
CA PHE A 70 -11.71 16.63 0.09
C PHE A 70 -10.31 16.25 0.61
N VAL A 71 -9.48 17.24 0.98
CA VAL A 71 -8.11 16.99 1.46
C VAL A 71 -8.12 16.17 2.75
N ARG A 72 -9.02 16.48 3.69
CA ARG A 72 -9.20 15.67 4.90
C ARG A 72 -9.56 14.22 4.57
N GLY A 73 -10.47 14.01 3.62
CA GLY A 73 -10.83 12.68 3.15
C GLY A 73 -9.67 11.93 2.50
N ALA A 74 -8.90 12.59 1.64
CA ALA A 74 -7.73 12.01 0.99
C ALA A 74 -6.63 11.63 2.00
N VAL A 75 -6.35 12.51 2.96
CA VAL A 75 -5.39 12.24 4.05
C VAL A 75 -5.89 11.07 4.92
N ALA A 76 -7.16 11.07 5.32
CA ALA A 76 -7.73 10.00 6.12
C ALA A 76 -7.64 8.63 5.41
N TRP A 77 -7.92 8.59 4.10
CA TRP A 77 -7.78 7.38 3.29
C TRP A 77 -6.33 6.92 3.15
N SER A 78 -5.40 7.85 2.94
CA SER A 78 -3.97 7.54 2.91
C SER A 78 -3.49 6.94 4.22
N VAL A 79 -3.91 7.51 5.36
CA VAL A 79 -3.57 6.99 6.69
C VAL A 79 -4.23 5.63 6.94
N ALA A 80 -5.51 5.46 6.61
CA ALA A 80 -6.19 4.17 6.77
C ALA A 80 -5.54 3.07 5.92
N SER A 81 -5.19 3.39 4.67
CA SER A 81 -4.51 2.46 3.76
C SER A 81 -3.10 2.12 4.24
N TYR A 82 -2.38 3.10 4.79
CA TYR A 82 -1.10 2.88 5.45
C TYR A 82 -1.25 1.92 6.63
N VAL A 83 -2.19 2.15 7.55
CA VAL A 83 -2.39 1.29 8.73
C VAL A 83 -2.79 -0.13 8.31
N ALA A 84 -3.73 -0.27 7.38
CA ALA A 84 -4.15 -1.57 6.87
C ALA A 84 -2.99 -2.30 6.17
N GLY A 85 -2.22 -1.59 5.35
CA GLY A 85 -1.04 -2.11 4.69
C GLY A 85 0.05 -2.55 5.66
N ALA A 86 0.30 -1.75 6.68
CA ALA A 86 1.25 -2.05 7.74
C ALA A 86 0.86 -3.32 8.50
N LEU A 87 -0.42 -3.44 8.88
CA LEU A 87 -0.92 -4.64 9.55
C LEU A 87 -0.85 -5.88 8.65
N ALA A 88 -1.16 -5.74 7.36
CA ALA A 88 -1.11 -6.84 6.40
C ALA A 88 0.33 -7.35 6.19
N VAL A 89 1.26 -6.46 5.83
CA VAL A 89 2.67 -6.83 5.64
C VAL A 89 3.24 -7.42 6.93
N GLY A 90 2.98 -6.77 8.07
CA GLY A 90 3.52 -7.20 9.36
C GLY A 90 2.96 -8.54 9.82
N GLY A 91 1.67 -8.77 9.58
CA GLY A 91 1.01 -10.04 9.87
C GLY A 91 1.56 -11.19 9.03
N VAL A 92 1.75 -10.98 7.71
CA VAL A 92 2.32 -12.02 6.84
C VAL A 92 3.80 -12.26 7.16
N SER A 93 4.59 -11.22 7.40
CA SER A 93 5.99 -11.36 7.83
C SER A 93 6.12 -12.11 9.16
N TYR A 94 5.28 -11.79 10.15
CA TYR A 94 5.27 -12.49 11.44
C TYR A 94 4.88 -13.96 11.27
N TRP A 95 3.86 -14.24 10.45
CA TRP A 95 3.46 -15.60 10.14
C TRP A 95 4.60 -16.41 9.52
N LEU A 96 5.35 -15.84 8.58
CA LEU A 96 6.52 -16.49 7.97
C LEU A 96 7.67 -16.70 8.97
N MET A 97 7.92 -15.75 9.87
CA MET A 97 8.92 -15.90 10.93
C MET A 97 8.61 -17.04 11.90
N VAL A 98 7.32 -17.23 12.24
CA VAL A 98 6.88 -18.19 13.26
C VAL A 98 6.58 -19.58 12.69
N ARG A 99 6.46 -19.72 11.37
CA ARG A 99 6.02 -20.98 10.70
C ARG A 99 6.97 -22.19 10.82
N GLY A 100 8.08 -22.09 11.56
CA GLY A 100 8.93 -23.24 11.91
C GLY A 100 9.89 -23.71 10.79
N PRO A 101 10.54 -24.89 10.96
CA PRO A 101 11.71 -25.33 10.19
C PRO A 101 11.48 -25.64 8.71
N HIS A 102 10.24 -25.58 8.22
CA HIS A 102 9.92 -25.80 6.79
C HIS A 102 10.07 -24.54 5.93
N VAL A 103 10.34 -23.38 6.55
CA VAL A 103 10.61 -22.13 5.86
C VAL A 103 12.11 -21.98 5.67
N SER A 104 12.56 -21.70 4.45
CA SER A 104 13.98 -21.50 4.16
C SER A 104 14.55 -20.34 4.98
N GLU A 105 15.85 -20.41 5.30
CA GLU A 105 16.53 -19.37 6.07
C GLU A 105 16.54 -18.02 5.32
N SER A 106 16.55 -18.06 3.98
CA SER A 106 16.37 -16.89 3.12
C SER A 106 15.02 -16.20 3.34
N LEU A 107 13.92 -16.95 3.38
CA LEU A 107 12.57 -16.41 3.58
C LEU A 107 12.41 -15.75 4.97
N ARG A 108 13.04 -16.33 6.00
CA ARG A 108 13.05 -15.70 7.34
C ARG A 108 13.83 -14.40 7.34
N GLY A 109 14.96 -14.36 6.64
CA GLY A 109 15.74 -13.14 6.42
C GLY A 109 14.95 -12.06 5.68
N GLU A 110 14.23 -12.43 4.61
CA GLU A 110 13.36 -11.54 3.84
C GLU A 110 12.13 -11.08 4.64
N SER A 111 11.58 -11.94 5.49
CA SER A 111 10.51 -11.55 6.42
C SER A 111 11.00 -10.56 7.48
N ALA A 112 12.24 -10.71 7.95
CA ALA A 112 12.87 -9.75 8.86
C ALA A 112 13.16 -8.41 8.18
N SER A 113 13.63 -8.45 6.94
CA SER A 113 13.85 -7.24 6.15
C SER A 113 12.52 -6.53 5.85
N ALA A 114 11.43 -7.28 5.62
CA ALA A 114 10.09 -6.73 5.48
C ALA A 114 9.61 -6.03 6.74
N ALA A 115 9.81 -6.62 7.93
CA ALA A 115 9.47 -5.98 9.20
C ALA A 115 10.25 -4.66 9.40
N TYR A 116 11.52 -4.62 9.00
CA TYR A 116 12.34 -3.42 9.03
C TYR A 116 11.90 -2.37 8.00
N MET A 117 11.58 -2.80 6.77
CA MET A 117 10.98 -1.98 5.71
C MET A 117 9.64 -1.39 6.16
N LEU A 118 8.85 -2.13 6.93
CA LEU A 118 7.60 -1.68 7.51
C LEU A 118 7.81 -0.48 8.44
N ALA A 119 8.82 -0.56 9.30
CA ALA A 119 9.16 0.47 10.28
C ALA A 119 9.73 1.74 9.62
N LEU A 120 10.42 1.60 8.49
CA LEU A 120 11.19 2.70 7.89
C LEU A 120 10.63 3.23 6.58
N TRP A 121 10.15 2.36 5.69
CA TRP A 121 9.80 2.69 4.31
C TRP A 121 8.31 2.82 4.07
N LEU A 122 7.47 2.03 4.75
CA LEU A 122 6.02 2.12 4.56
C LEU A 122 5.48 3.53 4.86
N PRO A 123 5.92 4.23 5.93
CA PRO A 123 5.57 5.64 6.12
C PRO A 123 6.04 6.54 4.97
N LEU A 124 7.22 6.26 4.39
CA LEU A 124 7.78 7.00 3.25
C LEU A 124 7.02 6.75 1.94
N TRP A 125 6.34 5.61 1.79
CA TRP A 125 5.52 5.36 0.61
C TRP A 125 4.25 6.20 0.61
N PHE A 126 3.64 6.43 1.77
CA PHE A 126 2.38 7.17 1.88
C PHE A 126 2.57 8.67 2.18
N SER A 127 3.72 9.07 2.73
CA SER A 127 3.99 10.48 3.06
C SER A 127 3.94 11.46 1.87
N PRO A 128 4.37 11.12 0.63
CA PRO A 128 4.30 12.04 -0.51
C PRO A 128 2.85 12.34 -0.89
N ALA A 129 1.97 11.33 -0.84
CA ALA A 129 0.55 11.51 -1.12
C ALA A 129 -0.12 12.44 -0.10
N ILE A 130 0.22 12.29 1.18
CA ILE A 130 -0.25 13.16 2.26
C ILE A 130 0.31 14.58 2.11
N GLY A 131 1.62 14.71 1.93
CA GLY A 131 2.32 15.99 1.79
C GLY A 131 1.80 16.82 0.62
N LEU A 132 1.61 16.20 -0.55
CA LEU A 132 1.05 16.86 -1.73
C LEU A 132 -0.42 17.28 -1.51
N SER A 133 -1.20 16.49 -0.76
CA SER A 133 -2.59 16.83 -0.43
C SER A 133 -2.66 18.04 0.51
N LEU A 134 -1.79 18.10 1.52
CA LEU A 134 -1.71 19.21 2.47
C LEU A 134 -1.14 20.48 1.84
N ALA A 135 -0.12 20.36 0.98
CA ALA A 135 0.47 21.49 0.27
C ALA A 135 -0.59 22.17 -0.62
N TRP A 136 -1.41 21.38 -1.31
CA TRP A 136 -2.50 21.91 -2.12
C TRP A 136 -3.56 22.65 -1.29
N TRP A 137 -3.89 22.16 -0.09
CA TRP A 137 -4.80 22.85 0.81
C TRP A 137 -4.27 24.23 1.24
N LYS A 138 -2.96 24.35 1.51
CA LYS A 138 -2.33 25.63 1.87
C LYS A 138 -2.35 26.64 0.72
N MET A 139 -2.19 26.22 -0.53
CA MET A 139 -2.22 27.11 -1.70
C MET A 139 -3.62 27.65 -2.03
N GLN A 140 -4.67 27.08 -1.45
CA GLN A 140 -6.06 27.44 -1.72
C GLN A 140 -6.69 28.28 -0.59
N LYS A 141 -5.94 28.55 0.48
CA LYS A 141 -6.28 29.51 1.53
C LYS A 141 -5.59 30.82 1.25
#